data_AF-P43034-F1
#
_entry.id   AF-P43034-F1
#
_cell.length_a   1.000
_cell.length_b   1.000
_cell.length_c   1.000
_cell.angle_alpha   90.00
_cell.angle_beta   90.00
_cell.angle_gamma   90.00
#
_symmetry.space_group_name_H-M   'P 1'
#
loop_
_entity.id
_entity.type
_entity.pdbx_description
1 polymer ?
#
loop_
_entity_poly.entity_id
_entity_poly.type
_entity_poly.pdbx_seq_one_letter_code
_entity_poly.pdbx_strand_id
1 'polypeptide(L)'
;MVLSQRQRDELNRAIADYLRSNGYEEAYSVFKKEAELDVNEELDKKYAGLLEKKWTSVIRLQKKVMELESKLNEAKEEFTSGGPLGQKRDPKEWIPRPPEKYALSGHRSPVTRVIFHPVFSVMVSASEDATIKVWDYETGDFERTLKGHTDSVQDISFDHSGKLLASCSADMTIKLWDFQGFECIRTMHGHDHNVSSVAIMPNGDHIVSASRDKTIKMWEVQTGYCVKTFTGHREWVRMVRPNQDGTLIASCSNDQTVRVWVVATKECKAELREHEHVVECISWAPESSYSSISEATGSETKKSGKPGPFLLSGSRDKTIKMWDVSTGMCLMTLVGHDNWVRGVLFHSGGKFILSCADDKTLRVWDYKNKRCMKTLNAHEHFVTSLDFHKTAPYVVTGSVDQTVKVWECR
;
A
#
# COMPACT_ATOMS: atom_id res chain seq x y z
N MET A 1 -41.67 12.35 -3.21
CA MET A 1 -42.96 12.19 -2.50
C MET A 1 -43.83 13.37 -2.92
N VAL A 2 -44.95 13.12 -3.61
CA VAL A 2 -45.89 14.19 -4.00
C VAL A 2 -46.95 14.29 -2.89
N LEU A 3 -47.16 15.49 -2.34
CA LEU A 3 -48.20 15.73 -1.34
C LEU A 3 -49.58 15.44 -1.96
N SER A 4 -50.45 14.75 -1.22
CA SER A 4 -51.86 14.64 -1.63
C SER A 4 -52.53 16.01 -1.61
N GLN A 5 -53.62 16.19 -2.37
CA GLN A 5 -54.32 17.48 -2.43
C GLN A 5 -54.69 17.99 -1.03
N ARG A 6 -55.23 17.11 -0.18
CA ARG A 6 -55.52 17.42 1.23
C ARG A 6 -54.28 17.88 2.02
N GLN A 7 -53.13 17.25 1.82
CA GLN A 7 -51.90 17.65 2.49
C GLN A 7 -51.39 19.00 2.00
N ARG A 8 -51.58 19.30 0.71
CA ARG A 8 -51.25 20.61 0.13
C ARG A 8 -52.14 21.70 0.74
N ASP A 9 -53.44 21.44 0.86
CA ASP A 9 -54.38 22.40 1.45
C ASP A 9 -54.09 22.64 2.94
N GLU A 10 -53.79 21.58 3.70
CA GLU A 10 -53.38 21.68 5.10
C GLU A 10 -52.06 22.45 5.26
N LEU A 11 -51.09 22.24 4.36
CA LEU A 11 -49.82 22.98 4.33
C LEU A 11 -50.03 24.45 4.00
N ASN A 12 -50.84 24.76 2.98
CA ASN A 12 -51.15 26.13 2.58
C ASN A 12 -51.81 26.90 3.73
N ARG A 13 -52.77 26.28 4.45
CA ARG A 13 -53.38 26.89 5.65
C ARG A 13 -52.37 27.13 6.76
N ALA A 14 -51.44 26.22 7.00
CA ALA A 14 -50.38 26.39 8.00
C ALA A 14 -49.39 27.51 7.62
N ILE A 15 -49.03 27.65 6.34
CA ILE A 15 -48.19 28.74 5.85
C ILE A 15 -48.91 30.08 5.98
N ALA A 16 -50.19 30.14 5.59
CA ALA A 16 -50.99 31.34 5.71
C ALA A 16 -51.12 31.80 7.18
N ASP A 17 -51.31 30.87 8.11
CA ASP A 17 -51.32 31.20 9.55
C ASP A 17 -49.97 31.75 10.01
N TYR A 18 -48.87 31.10 9.63
CA TYR A 18 -47.51 31.53 9.97
C TYR A 18 -47.21 32.95 9.46
N LEU A 19 -47.59 33.25 8.21
CA LEU A 19 -47.39 34.58 7.63
C LEU A 19 -48.16 35.65 8.40
N ARG A 20 -49.43 35.36 8.72
CA ARG A 20 -50.29 36.27 9.49
C ARG A 20 -49.78 36.45 10.92
N SER A 21 -49.42 35.37 11.61
CA SER A 21 -49.00 35.41 13.02
C SER A 21 -47.68 36.14 13.24
N ASN A 22 -46.81 36.16 12.24
CA ASN A 22 -45.52 36.86 12.27
C ASN A 22 -45.54 38.25 11.61
N GLY A 23 -46.72 38.77 11.24
CA GLY A 23 -46.87 40.14 10.73
C GLY A 23 -46.47 40.34 9.26
N TYR A 24 -46.34 39.28 8.48
CA TYR A 24 -46.04 39.36 7.04
C TYR A 24 -47.32 39.63 6.22
N GLU A 25 -47.97 40.77 6.44
CA GLU A 25 -49.31 41.07 5.90
C GLU A 25 -49.38 41.12 4.37
N GLU A 26 -48.40 41.75 3.70
CA GLU A 26 -48.36 41.82 2.24
C GLU A 26 -48.21 40.43 1.62
N ALA A 27 -47.26 39.64 2.14
CA ALA A 27 -47.03 38.27 1.70
C ALA A 27 -48.24 37.37 1.97
N TYR A 28 -48.90 37.54 3.12
CA TYR A 28 -50.14 36.82 3.46
C TYR A 28 -51.25 37.12 2.44
N SER A 29 -51.45 38.40 2.09
CA SER A 29 -52.50 38.81 1.14
C SER A 29 -52.30 38.24 -0.26
N VAL A 30 -51.05 38.27 -0.75
CA VAL A 30 -50.69 37.68 -2.04
C VAL A 30 -50.82 36.16 -2.00
N PHE A 31 -50.24 35.50 -0.98
CA PHE A 31 -50.28 34.05 -0.83
C PHE A 31 -51.72 33.52 -0.70
N LYS A 32 -52.59 34.24 0.02
CA LYS A 32 -54.01 33.88 0.16
C LYS A 32 -54.72 33.83 -1.20
N LYS A 33 -54.42 34.77 -2.11
CA LYS A 33 -54.98 34.81 -3.47
C LYS A 33 -54.45 33.68 -4.34
N GLU A 34 -53.14 33.46 -4.33
CA GLU A 34 -52.51 32.43 -5.15
C GLU A 34 -52.85 31.00 -4.70
N ALA A 35 -52.99 30.80 -3.39
CA ALA A 35 -53.33 29.50 -2.81
C ALA A 35 -54.84 29.19 -2.83
N GLU A 36 -55.67 30.08 -3.41
CA GLU A 36 -57.13 29.95 -3.48
C GLU A 36 -57.79 29.64 -2.11
N LEU A 37 -57.28 30.25 -1.04
CA LEU A 37 -57.79 30.04 0.31
C LEU A 37 -59.08 30.85 0.52
N ASP A 38 -60.20 30.16 0.76
CA ASP A 38 -61.53 30.76 0.85
C ASP A 38 -61.62 31.87 1.92
N VAL A 39 -62.34 32.95 1.60
CA VAL A 39 -62.30 34.22 2.33
C VAL A 39 -62.96 34.13 3.71
N ASN A 40 -63.91 33.20 3.87
CA ASN A 40 -64.84 33.15 4.99
C ASN A 40 -64.50 32.13 6.08
N GLU A 41 -63.55 31.22 5.86
CA GLU A 41 -63.09 30.35 6.94
C GLU A 41 -62.06 31.11 7.77
N GLU A 42 -62.49 31.67 8.91
CA GLU A 42 -61.57 32.05 9.98
C GLU A 42 -60.57 30.90 10.14
N LEU A 43 -59.29 31.15 9.80
CA LEU A 43 -58.24 30.14 9.81
C LEU A 43 -58.34 29.34 11.11
N ASP A 44 -58.80 28.10 10.99
CA ASP A 44 -59.12 27.23 12.12
C ASP A 44 -58.00 27.29 13.16
N LYS A 45 -58.36 27.44 14.45
CA LYS A 45 -57.42 27.33 15.59
C LYS A 45 -56.54 26.07 15.52
N LYS A 46 -56.95 25.07 14.74
CA LYS A 46 -56.21 23.85 14.42
C LYS A 46 -54.83 24.10 13.77
N TYR A 47 -54.67 25.14 12.96
CA TYR A 47 -53.41 25.41 12.25
C TYR A 47 -52.47 26.36 13.01
N ALA A 48 -52.94 26.94 14.12
CA ALA A 48 -52.19 27.87 14.94
C ALA A 48 -50.87 27.26 15.45
N GLY A 49 -49.76 27.85 14.99
CA GLY A 49 -48.41 27.42 15.37
C GLY A 49 -47.99 26.04 14.84
N LEU A 50 -48.73 25.47 13.87
CA LEU A 50 -48.48 24.12 13.36
C LEU A 50 -47.14 24.04 12.62
N LEU A 51 -46.81 25.08 11.84
CA LEU A 51 -45.60 25.10 11.03
C LEU A 51 -44.34 25.12 11.91
N GLU A 52 -44.34 25.95 12.97
CA GLU A 52 -43.25 26.02 13.94
C GLU A 52 -43.09 24.70 14.71
N LYS A 53 -44.19 24.05 15.09
CA LYS A 53 -44.16 22.71 15.74
C LYS A 53 -43.60 21.63 14.80
N LYS A 54 -43.92 21.69 13.51
CA LYS A 54 -43.37 20.76 12.51
C LYS A 54 -41.88 21.03 12.29
N TRP A 55 -41.48 22.30 12.17
CA TRP A 55 -40.08 22.70 11.99
C TRP A 55 -39.21 22.27 13.17
N THR A 56 -39.64 22.54 14.40
CA THR A 56 -38.94 22.09 15.62
C THR A 56 -38.83 20.57 15.70
N SER A 57 -39.86 19.83 15.25
CA SER A 57 -39.82 18.37 15.15
C SER A 57 -38.80 17.88 14.12
N VAL A 58 -38.68 18.55 12.96
CA VAL A 58 -37.68 18.24 11.93
C VAL A 58 -36.26 18.44 12.48
N ILE A 59 -35.98 19.57 13.14
CA ILE A 59 -34.67 19.82 13.77
C ILE A 59 -34.33 18.74 14.80
N ARG A 60 -35.31 18.36 15.64
CA ARG A 60 -35.15 17.29 16.63
C ARG A 60 -34.83 15.94 15.98
N LEU A 61 -35.52 15.60 14.89
CA LEU A 61 -35.28 14.37 14.13
C LEU A 61 -33.91 14.38 13.45
N GLN A 62 -33.49 15.49 12.85
CA GLN A 62 -32.15 15.63 12.27
C GLN A 62 -31.05 15.41 13.30
N LYS A 63 -31.17 16.02 14.49
CA LYS A 63 -30.24 15.77 15.60
C LYS A 63 -30.22 14.29 15.99
N LYS A 64 -31.39 13.64 16.02
CA LYS A 64 -31.46 12.22 16.36
C LYS A 64 -30.86 11.32 15.30
N VAL A 65 -31.03 11.65 14.02
CA VAL A 65 -30.39 10.95 12.90
C VAL A 65 -28.88 11.07 12.99
N MET A 66 -28.33 12.26 13.21
CA MET A 66 -26.89 12.46 13.42
C MET A 66 -26.35 11.66 14.62
N GLU A 67 -27.06 11.63 15.74
CA GLU A 67 -26.68 10.82 16.91
C GLU A 67 -26.71 9.31 16.61
N LEU A 68 -27.71 8.84 15.86
CA LEU A 68 -27.84 7.44 15.47
C LEU A 68 -26.80 7.04 14.43
N GLU A 69 -26.46 7.92 13.49
CA GLU A 69 -25.36 7.72 12.54
C GLU A 69 -24.01 7.63 13.24
N SER A 70 -23.76 8.49 14.24
CA SER A 70 -22.57 8.40 15.11
C SER A 70 -22.51 7.07 15.84
N LYS A 71 -23.59 6.67 16.52
CA LYS A 71 -23.67 5.38 17.23
C LYS A 71 -23.55 4.18 16.30
N LEU A 72 -24.11 4.27 15.10
CA LEU A 72 -23.98 3.21 14.10
C LEU A 72 -22.54 3.09 13.62
N ASN A 73 -21.82 4.21 13.45
CA ASN A 73 -20.40 4.18 13.13
C ASN A 73 -19.57 3.60 14.27
N GLU A 74 -19.82 4.00 15.52
CA GLU A 74 -19.17 3.41 16.71
C GLU A 74 -19.43 1.90 16.81
N ALA A 75 -20.69 1.46 16.66
CA ALA A 75 -21.03 0.04 16.70
C ALA A 75 -20.41 -0.76 15.53
N LYS A 76 -20.32 -0.16 14.33
CA LYS A 76 -19.59 -0.74 13.19
C LYS A 76 -18.11 -0.84 13.48
N GLU A 77 -17.51 0.17 14.11
CA GLU A 77 -16.13 0.14 14.57
C GLU A 77 -15.93 -0.98 15.60
N GLU A 78 -16.80 -1.11 16.61
CA GLU A 78 -16.74 -2.18 17.61
C GLU A 78 -16.88 -3.59 17.01
N PHE A 79 -17.80 -3.75 16.06
CA PHE A 79 -17.99 -5.02 15.34
C PHE A 79 -16.77 -5.35 14.48
N THR A 80 -16.20 -4.36 13.81
CA THR A 80 -15.00 -4.52 12.98
C THR A 80 -13.74 -4.68 13.85
N SER A 81 -13.71 -4.14 15.07
CA SER A 81 -12.60 -4.28 16.02
C SER A 81 -12.64 -5.58 16.82
N GLY A 82 -13.72 -6.36 16.73
CA GLY A 82 -13.84 -7.66 17.38
C GLY A 82 -13.88 -7.59 18.91
N GLY A 83 -14.40 -6.49 19.47
CA GLY A 83 -14.45 -6.26 20.91
C GLY A 83 -14.15 -4.82 21.29
N PRO A 84 -14.44 -4.42 22.54
CA PRO A 84 -14.28 -3.05 23.01
C PRO A 84 -12.85 -2.61 22.75
N LEU A 85 -12.68 -1.41 22.19
CA LEU A 85 -11.39 -0.78 21.82
C LEU A 85 -10.36 -0.98 22.94
N GLY A 86 -9.69 -2.12 22.93
CA GLY A 86 -8.57 -2.40 23.81
C GLY A 86 -7.56 -1.29 23.56
N GLN A 87 -6.89 -0.84 24.63
CA GLN A 87 -5.84 0.18 24.59
C GLN A 87 -5.14 0.13 23.23
N LYS A 88 -5.28 1.21 22.43
CA LYS A 88 -4.72 1.30 21.07
C LYS A 88 -3.31 0.72 21.13
N ARG A 89 -3.12 -0.46 20.54
CA ARG A 89 -1.81 -1.11 20.54
C ARG A 89 -0.81 -0.13 19.96
N ASP A 90 0.40 -0.12 20.52
CA ASP A 90 1.48 0.71 20.00
C ASP A 90 1.64 0.39 18.50
N PRO A 91 1.68 1.40 17.60
CA PRO A 91 1.83 1.18 16.16
C PRO A 91 2.98 0.25 15.76
N LYS A 92 4.01 0.13 16.61
CA LYS A 92 5.11 -0.82 16.43
C LYS A 92 4.70 -2.29 16.52
N GLU A 93 3.52 -2.57 17.06
CA GLU A 93 2.96 -3.92 17.27
C GLU A 93 1.79 -4.26 16.34
N TRP A 94 1.37 -3.32 15.49
CA TRP A 94 0.30 -3.56 14.52
C TRP A 94 0.71 -4.61 13.51
N ILE A 95 -0.18 -5.57 13.26
CA ILE A 95 0.04 -6.63 12.28
C ILE A 95 -1.21 -6.77 11.42
N PRO A 96 -1.09 -7.19 10.14
CA PRO A 96 -2.25 -7.34 9.27
C PRO A 96 -3.28 -8.30 9.86
N ARG A 97 -4.56 -7.93 9.78
CA ARG A 97 -5.68 -8.75 10.24
C ARG A 97 -6.68 -9.01 9.10
N PRO A 98 -7.33 -10.17 9.07
CA PRO A 98 -8.45 -10.43 8.18
C PRO A 98 -9.76 -9.85 8.77
N PRO A 99 -10.78 -9.60 7.93
CA PRO A 99 -10.73 -9.66 6.46
C PRO A 99 -9.86 -8.54 5.86
N GLU A 100 -9.47 -8.68 4.60
CA GLU A 100 -8.90 -7.57 3.84
C GLU A 100 -9.86 -6.37 3.85
N LYS A 101 -9.31 -5.16 3.92
CA LYS A 101 -10.10 -3.92 3.85
C LYS A 101 -10.69 -3.75 2.44
N TYR A 102 -9.85 -3.99 1.44
CA TYR A 102 -10.24 -3.93 0.03
C TYR A 102 -9.61 -5.07 -0.77
N ALA A 103 -10.36 -5.57 -1.76
CA ALA A 103 -9.89 -6.49 -2.79
C ALA A 103 -10.09 -5.82 -4.16
N LEU A 104 -9.01 -5.27 -4.70
CA LEU A 104 -9.01 -4.49 -5.92
C LEU A 104 -8.79 -5.40 -7.12
N SER A 105 -9.69 -5.30 -8.09
CA SER A 105 -9.61 -6.02 -9.37
C SER A 105 -9.57 -5.03 -10.53
N GLY A 106 -8.83 -5.37 -11.58
CA GLY A 106 -8.74 -4.52 -12.78
C GLY A 106 -7.55 -4.81 -13.68
N HIS A 107 -6.52 -5.48 -13.17
CA HIS A 107 -5.50 -6.10 -14.02
C HIS A 107 -6.07 -7.30 -14.79
N ARG A 108 -5.51 -7.58 -15.96
CA ARG A 108 -5.96 -8.69 -16.85
C ARG A 108 -5.03 -9.90 -16.80
N SER A 109 -3.97 -9.82 -16.02
CA SER A 109 -2.92 -10.81 -15.89
C SER A 109 -2.29 -10.69 -14.50
N PRO A 110 -1.44 -11.64 -14.08
CA PRO A 110 -0.83 -11.64 -12.75
C PRO A 110 -0.25 -10.29 -12.34
N VAL A 111 -0.45 -9.92 -11.08
CA VAL A 111 0.23 -8.76 -10.48
C VAL A 111 1.64 -9.20 -10.14
N THR A 112 2.64 -8.44 -10.54
CA THR A 112 4.07 -8.77 -10.35
C THR A 112 4.67 -8.02 -9.17
N ARG A 113 4.25 -6.76 -8.97
CA ARG A 113 4.75 -5.89 -7.91
C ARG A 113 3.67 -4.95 -7.40
N VAL A 114 3.69 -4.68 -6.11
CA VAL A 114 2.87 -3.65 -5.45
C VAL A 114 3.76 -2.80 -4.57
N ILE A 115 3.55 -1.48 -4.55
CA ILE A 115 4.26 -0.54 -3.69
C ILE A 115 3.34 0.61 -3.25
N PHE A 116 3.56 1.13 -2.05
CA PHE A 116 2.94 2.38 -1.60
C PHE A 116 3.71 3.60 -2.11
N HIS A 117 2.97 4.68 -2.38
CA HIS A 117 3.56 5.98 -2.59
C HIS A 117 4.06 6.56 -1.25
N PRO A 118 5.23 7.24 -1.19
CA PRO A 118 5.82 7.67 0.08
C PRO A 118 5.11 8.84 0.78
N VAL A 119 4.29 9.62 0.06
CA VAL A 119 3.64 10.85 0.56
C VAL A 119 2.12 10.81 0.46
N PHE A 120 1.57 10.65 -0.75
CA PHE A 120 0.13 10.55 -1.01
C PHE A 120 -0.47 9.21 -0.59
N SER A 121 -1.79 9.20 -0.35
CA SER A 121 -2.63 8.05 0.00
C SER A 121 -2.89 7.11 -1.19
N VAL A 122 -1.85 6.82 -1.96
CA VAL A 122 -1.91 6.10 -3.22
C VAL A 122 -0.97 4.90 -3.19
N MET A 123 -1.35 3.83 -3.87
CA MET A 123 -0.48 2.69 -4.14
C MET A 123 -0.47 2.37 -5.63
N VAL A 124 0.59 1.69 -6.05
CA VAL A 124 0.83 1.34 -7.44
C VAL A 124 1.02 -0.17 -7.57
N SER A 125 0.41 -0.76 -8.59
CA SER A 125 0.59 -2.15 -8.95
C SER A 125 1.10 -2.29 -10.38
N ALA A 126 2.07 -3.18 -10.57
CA ALA A 126 2.57 -3.61 -11.87
C ALA A 126 2.06 -5.01 -12.19
N SER A 127 1.90 -5.32 -13.48
CA SER A 127 1.34 -6.59 -13.92
C SER A 127 1.98 -7.10 -15.21
N GLU A 128 1.79 -8.41 -15.44
CA GLU A 128 2.10 -9.07 -16.69
C GLU A 128 1.24 -8.57 -17.87
N ASP A 129 0.18 -7.81 -17.63
CA ASP A 129 -0.65 -7.19 -18.68
C ASP A 129 0.00 -5.97 -19.36
N ALA A 130 1.30 -5.75 -19.11
CA ALA A 130 2.11 -4.63 -19.58
C ALA A 130 1.65 -3.24 -19.05
N THR A 131 0.81 -3.21 -18.01
CA THR A 131 0.33 -1.95 -17.42
C THR A 131 0.76 -1.76 -15.98
N ILE A 132 0.77 -0.49 -15.58
CA ILE A 132 0.93 -0.07 -14.19
C ILE A 132 -0.35 0.64 -13.80
N LYS A 133 -0.96 0.26 -12.68
CA LYS A 133 -2.21 0.85 -12.18
C LYS A 133 -1.98 1.60 -10.87
N VAL A 134 -2.70 2.69 -10.73
CA VAL A 134 -2.66 3.59 -9.58
C VAL A 134 -4.00 3.50 -8.86
N TRP A 135 -3.95 3.33 -7.54
CA TRP A 135 -5.12 3.08 -6.70
C TRP A 135 -5.06 3.95 -5.44
N ASP A 136 -6.20 4.50 -5.03
CA ASP A 136 -6.36 5.05 -3.70
C ASP A 136 -6.58 3.88 -2.72
N TYR A 137 -5.66 3.69 -1.76
CA TYR A 137 -5.76 2.58 -0.81
C TYR A 137 -6.69 2.89 0.37
N GLU A 138 -7.06 4.15 0.58
CA GLU A 138 -7.98 4.56 1.65
C GLU A 138 -9.43 4.36 1.25
N THR A 139 -9.79 4.68 -0.01
CA THR A 139 -11.14 4.49 -0.55
C THR A 139 -11.30 3.17 -1.32
N GLY A 140 -10.21 2.61 -1.86
CA GLY A 140 -10.24 1.45 -2.74
C GLY A 140 -10.54 1.80 -4.20
N ASP A 141 -10.49 3.07 -4.57
CA ASP A 141 -10.83 3.52 -5.91
C ASP A 141 -9.65 3.35 -6.90
N PHE A 142 -10.00 3.02 -8.13
CA PHE A 142 -9.07 3.03 -9.25
C PHE A 142 -8.89 4.46 -9.78
N GLU A 143 -7.67 4.97 -9.80
CA GLU A 143 -7.39 6.32 -10.30
C GLU A 143 -7.01 6.32 -11.78
N ARG A 144 -5.90 5.63 -12.12
CA ARG A 144 -5.27 5.72 -13.45
C ARG A 144 -4.54 4.45 -13.86
N THR A 145 -4.33 4.30 -15.18
CA THR A 145 -3.46 3.27 -15.77
C THR A 145 -2.37 3.93 -16.59
N LEU A 146 -1.12 3.62 -16.30
CA LEU A 146 0.05 4.01 -17.07
C LEU A 146 0.35 2.92 -18.10
N LYS A 147 0.40 3.32 -19.37
CA LYS A 147 0.70 2.45 -20.51
C LYS A 147 1.94 2.97 -21.21
N GLY A 148 2.81 2.06 -21.60
CA GLY A 148 3.99 2.41 -22.40
C GLY A 148 5.00 1.29 -22.52
N HIS A 149 5.04 0.34 -21.57
CA HIS A 149 5.71 -0.94 -21.76
C HIS A 149 4.94 -1.80 -22.78
N THR A 150 5.67 -2.61 -23.54
CA THR A 150 5.09 -3.48 -24.58
C THR A 150 4.98 -4.94 -24.13
N ASP A 151 5.51 -5.26 -22.96
CA ASP A 151 5.49 -6.59 -22.36
C ASP A 151 5.39 -6.46 -20.81
N SER A 152 5.27 -7.59 -20.12
CA SER A 152 5.09 -7.73 -18.68
C SER A 152 5.98 -6.80 -17.85
N VAL A 153 5.38 -5.95 -17.02
CA VAL A 153 6.10 -5.07 -16.09
C VAL A 153 6.48 -5.90 -14.87
N GLN A 154 7.76 -5.98 -14.55
CA GLN A 154 8.29 -6.90 -13.54
C GLN A 154 8.45 -6.28 -12.16
N ASP A 155 8.85 -5.02 -12.09
CA ASP A 155 9.12 -4.30 -10.84
C ASP A 155 8.91 -2.81 -11.03
N ILE A 156 8.67 -2.14 -9.91
CA ILE A 156 8.43 -0.70 -9.82
C ILE A 156 9.08 -0.15 -8.54
N SER A 157 9.55 1.09 -8.60
CA SER A 157 10.15 1.79 -7.46
C SER A 157 9.88 3.28 -7.53
N PHE A 158 9.42 3.85 -6.42
CA PHE A 158 9.39 5.30 -6.22
C PHE A 158 10.75 5.84 -5.78
N ASP A 159 10.94 7.14 -6.01
CA ASP A 159 11.98 7.93 -5.36
C ASP A 159 11.52 8.34 -3.95
N HIS A 160 12.41 8.95 -3.16
CA HIS A 160 12.05 9.37 -1.80
C HIS A 160 10.99 10.49 -1.78
N SER A 161 10.94 11.34 -2.81
CA SER A 161 9.95 12.42 -2.88
C SER A 161 8.60 11.98 -3.44
N GLY A 162 8.53 10.79 -4.07
CA GLY A 162 7.33 10.27 -4.73
C GLY A 162 7.04 10.90 -6.10
N LYS A 163 7.88 11.84 -6.57
CA LYS A 163 7.69 12.50 -7.86
C LYS A 163 8.04 11.60 -9.04
N LEU A 164 8.98 10.68 -8.86
CA LEU A 164 9.46 9.81 -9.92
C LEU A 164 9.13 8.36 -9.62
N LEU A 165 8.57 7.69 -10.62
CA LEU A 165 8.35 6.25 -10.62
C LEU A 165 9.25 5.63 -11.68
N ALA A 166 10.07 4.66 -11.29
CA ALA A 166 10.80 3.81 -12.21
C ALA A 166 10.07 2.47 -12.38
N SER A 167 9.98 1.97 -13.60
CA SER A 167 9.44 0.65 -13.91
C SER A 167 10.35 -0.11 -14.86
N CYS A 168 10.36 -1.44 -14.77
CA CYS A 168 11.10 -2.28 -15.70
C CYS A 168 10.23 -3.42 -16.24
N SER A 169 10.58 -3.95 -17.41
CA SER A 169 9.75 -4.91 -18.11
C SER A 169 10.55 -6.02 -18.79
N ALA A 170 9.82 -7.09 -19.14
CA ALA A 170 10.26 -8.13 -20.05
C ALA A 170 10.63 -7.59 -21.45
N ASP A 171 10.17 -6.40 -21.83
CA ASP A 171 10.53 -5.69 -23.07
C ASP A 171 11.99 -5.18 -23.13
N MET A 172 12.79 -5.53 -22.12
CA MET A 172 14.22 -5.18 -21.98
C MET A 172 14.47 -3.69 -21.69
N THR A 173 13.42 -2.91 -21.44
CA THR A 173 13.53 -1.48 -21.15
C THR A 173 13.23 -1.15 -19.69
N ILE A 174 13.75 -0.01 -19.27
CA ILE A 174 13.39 0.62 -18.00
C ILE A 174 12.77 1.97 -18.35
N LYS A 175 11.61 2.28 -17.79
CA LYS A 175 10.92 3.55 -17.99
C LYS A 175 10.94 4.37 -16.72
N LEU A 176 11.15 5.67 -16.89
CA LEU A 176 11.02 6.67 -15.84
C LEU A 176 9.77 7.49 -16.12
N TRP A 177 8.92 7.61 -15.11
CA TRP A 177 7.64 8.30 -15.18
C TRP A 177 7.65 9.49 -14.22
N ASP A 178 7.12 10.61 -14.69
CA ASP A 178 6.71 11.69 -13.80
C ASP A 178 5.38 11.29 -13.19
N PHE A 179 5.32 11.13 -11.87
CA PHE A 179 4.10 10.72 -11.20
C PHE A 179 3.09 11.88 -11.05
N GLN A 180 3.51 13.14 -11.21
CA GLN A 180 2.58 14.27 -11.19
C GLN A 180 1.83 14.42 -12.52
N GLY A 181 2.57 14.39 -13.64
CA GLY A 181 1.99 14.39 -14.99
C GLY A 181 1.47 13.03 -15.46
N PHE A 182 1.94 11.93 -14.85
CA PHE A 182 1.73 10.55 -15.30
C PHE A 182 2.27 10.25 -16.70
N GLU A 183 3.33 10.97 -17.09
CA GLU A 183 3.96 10.86 -18.41
C GLU A 183 5.27 10.08 -18.32
N CYS A 184 5.59 9.33 -19.38
CA CYS A 184 6.89 8.68 -19.51
C CYS A 184 7.94 9.74 -19.88
N ILE A 185 8.81 10.09 -18.95
CA ILE A 185 9.90 11.05 -19.15
C ILE A 185 10.97 10.41 -20.03
N ARG A 186 11.29 9.14 -19.77
CA ARG A 186 12.43 8.48 -20.40
C ARG A 186 12.24 6.98 -20.53
N THR A 187 12.78 6.43 -21.61
CA THR A 187 12.97 4.99 -21.80
C THR A 187 14.46 4.71 -21.92
N MET A 188 15.00 3.87 -21.05
CA MET A 188 16.40 3.49 -21.00
C MET A 188 16.57 2.10 -21.63
N HIS A 189 17.47 2.02 -22.61
CA HIS A 189 17.82 0.81 -23.34
C HIS A 189 19.25 0.39 -23.00
N GLY A 190 19.50 -0.92 -22.93
CA GLY A 190 20.87 -1.44 -22.77
C GLY A 190 21.00 -2.73 -21.97
N HIS A 191 19.91 -3.29 -21.44
CA HIS A 191 19.87 -4.69 -21.04
C HIS A 191 19.58 -5.58 -22.25
N ASP A 192 20.17 -6.77 -22.28
CA ASP A 192 20.06 -7.70 -23.42
C ASP A 192 18.97 -8.77 -23.21
N HIS A 193 18.23 -8.69 -22.10
CA HIS A 193 17.12 -9.58 -21.77
C HIS A 193 16.20 -8.91 -20.74
N ASN A 194 15.01 -9.50 -20.50
CA ASN A 194 14.05 -9.21 -19.42
C ASN A 194 14.69 -8.58 -18.17
N VAL A 195 14.25 -7.37 -17.84
CA VAL A 195 14.67 -6.63 -16.65
C VAL A 195 13.70 -6.96 -15.52
N SER A 196 14.16 -7.75 -14.55
CA SER A 196 13.29 -8.30 -13.50
C SER A 196 13.18 -7.42 -12.27
N SER A 197 14.08 -6.46 -12.07
CA SER A 197 13.99 -5.55 -10.93
C SER A 197 14.57 -4.18 -11.21
N VAL A 198 13.99 -3.17 -10.58
CA VAL A 198 14.42 -1.77 -10.64
C VAL A 198 14.29 -1.13 -9.27
N ALA A 199 15.25 -0.26 -8.92
CA ALA A 199 15.17 0.55 -7.71
C ALA A 199 15.84 1.91 -7.94
N ILE A 200 15.23 2.97 -7.40
CA ILE A 200 15.84 4.30 -7.37
C ILE A 200 16.79 4.38 -6.18
N MET A 201 18.00 4.89 -6.39
CA MET A 201 18.99 5.09 -5.34
C MET A 201 18.53 6.20 -4.37
N PRO A 202 18.95 6.16 -3.08
CA PRO A 202 18.52 7.15 -2.08
C PRO A 202 18.87 8.61 -2.42
N ASN A 203 19.92 8.85 -3.20
CA ASN A 203 20.28 10.19 -3.67
C ASN A 203 19.35 10.72 -4.76
N GLY A 204 18.53 9.87 -5.39
CA GLY A 204 17.61 10.25 -6.46
C GLY A 204 18.26 10.44 -7.83
N ASP A 205 19.59 10.50 -7.92
CA ASP A 205 20.30 10.75 -9.19
C ASP A 205 20.51 9.48 -10.03
N HIS A 206 20.36 8.31 -9.40
CA HIS A 206 20.68 7.04 -10.04
C HIS A 206 19.56 6.00 -9.87
N ILE A 207 19.42 5.14 -10.88
CA ILE A 207 18.53 3.97 -10.88
C ILE A 207 19.41 2.74 -11.00
N VAL A 208 19.08 1.67 -10.29
CA VAL A 208 19.71 0.37 -10.44
C VAL A 208 18.70 -0.63 -10.98
N SER A 209 19.15 -1.53 -11.85
CA SER A 209 18.31 -2.56 -12.44
C SER A 209 19.04 -3.90 -12.50
N ALA A 210 18.27 -4.97 -12.43
CA ALA A 210 18.75 -6.34 -12.56
C ALA A 210 18.03 -7.05 -13.70
N SER A 211 18.74 -7.91 -14.42
CA SER A 211 18.22 -8.58 -15.60
C SER A 211 18.60 -10.06 -15.67
N ARG A 212 17.85 -10.76 -16.52
CA ARG A 212 18.16 -12.12 -16.97
C ARG A 212 19.46 -12.21 -17.78
N ASP A 213 19.98 -11.09 -18.28
CA ASP A 213 21.31 -11.01 -18.89
C ASP A 213 22.49 -11.22 -17.92
N LYS A 214 22.18 -11.53 -16.64
CA LYS A 214 23.15 -11.82 -15.55
C LYS A 214 23.88 -10.58 -15.02
N THR A 215 23.48 -9.39 -15.47
CA THR A 215 24.09 -8.12 -15.07
C THR A 215 23.17 -7.29 -14.20
N ILE A 216 23.80 -6.39 -13.46
CA ILE A 216 23.12 -5.28 -12.79
C ILE A 216 23.65 -4.00 -13.43
N LYS A 217 22.77 -3.08 -13.80
CA LYS A 217 23.15 -1.80 -14.40
C LYS A 217 22.72 -0.65 -13.51
N MET A 218 23.51 0.41 -13.51
CA MET A 218 23.21 1.67 -12.88
C MET A 218 23.10 2.74 -13.95
N TRP A 219 22.03 3.52 -13.86
CA TRP A 219 21.63 4.52 -14.84
C TRP A 219 21.57 5.88 -14.16
N GLU A 220 21.99 6.92 -14.87
CA GLU A 220 21.81 8.29 -14.42
C GLU A 220 20.40 8.78 -14.76
N VAL A 221 19.66 9.31 -13.79
CA VAL A 221 18.25 9.72 -13.95
C VAL A 221 18.11 10.86 -14.95
N GLN A 222 19.02 11.84 -14.91
CA GLN A 222 18.95 13.02 -15.77
C GLN A 222 19.16 12.68 -17.26
N THR A 223 20.14 11.83 -17.57
CA THR A 223 20.54 11.51 -18.95
C THR A 223 19.97 10.18 -19.46
N GLY A 224 19.64 9.25 -18.56
CA GLY A 224 19.25 7.87 -18.85
C GLY A 224 20.37 6.97 -19.34
N TYR A 225 21.62 7.41 -19.27
CA TYR A 225 22.74 6.59 -19.69
C TYR A 225 23.17 5.61 -18.61
N CYS A 226 23.61 4.42 -19.05
CA CYS A 226 24.21 3.44 -18.16
C CYS A 226 25.61 3.93 -17.73
N VAL A 227 25.77 4.23 -16.44
CA VAL A 227 27.03 4.71 -15.86
C VAL A 227 27.90 3.55 -15.39
N LYS A 228 27.27 2.50 -14.84
CA LYS A 228 27.98 1.33 -14.30
C LYS A 228 27.25 0.05 -14.68
N THR A 229 28.02 -0.99 -15.02
CA THR A 229 27.54 -2.37 -15.12
C THR A 229 28.31 -3.20 -14.09
N PHE A 230 27.60 -3.95 -13.27
CA PHE A 230 28.15 -4.89 -12.29
C PHE A 230 27.95 -6.31 -12.82
N THR A 231 29.04 -7.07 -12.87
CA THR A 231 29.08 -8.43 -13.40
C THR A 231 29.61 -9.38 -12.33
N GLY A 232 29.02 -10.56 -12.22
CA GLY A 232 29.56 -11.62 -11.37
C GLY A 232 28.55 -12.69 -10.97
N HIS A 233 27.25 -12.39 -11.00
CA HIS A 233 26.23 -13.42 -10.96
C HIS A 233 26.36 -14.36 -12.16
N ARG A 234 26.11 -15.65 -11.94
CA ARG A 234 26.27 -16.68 -12.97
C ARG A 234 24.99 -16.96 -13.74
N GLU A 235 23.86 -16.57 -13.18
CA GLU A 235 22.53 -16.76 -13.74
C GLU A 235 21.65 -15.53 -13.51
N TRP A 236 20.39 -15.59 -13.97
CA TRP A 236 19.40 -14.51 -13.89
C TRP A 236 19.39 -13.84 -12.51
N VAL A 237 19.72 -12.53 -12.48
CA VAL A 237 19.60 -11.69 -11.28
C VAL A 237 18.13 -11.32 -11.09
N ARG A 238 17.51 -11.81 -10.02
CA ARG A 238 16.07 -11.66 -9.77
C ARG A 238 15.71 -10.27 -9.27
N MET A 239 16.40 -9.83 -8.22
CA MET A 239 16.07 -8.59 -7.53
C MET A 239 17.33 -7.81 -7.18
N VAL A 240 17.23 -6.48 -7.18
CA VAL A 240 18.28 -5.57 -6.75
C VAL A 240 17.70 -4.49 -5.85
N ARG A 241 18.35 -4.22 -4.71
CA ARG A 241 17.93 -3.16 -3.78
C ARG A 241 19.13 -2.41 -3.20
N PRO A 242 19.12 -1.07 -3.22
CA PRO A 242 20.12 -0.26 -2.53
C PRO A 242 19.89 -0.26 -1.02
N ASN A 243 20.97 -0.09 -0.25
CA ASN A 243 20.85 0.19 1.18
C ASN A 243 20.41 1.65 1.41
N GLN A 244 20.06 1.98 2.66
CA GLN A 244 19.52 3.30 3.04
C GLN A 244 20.47 4.47 2.71
N ASP A 245 21.78 4.28 2.86
CA ASP A 245 22.80 5.30 2.55
C ASP A 245 23.20 5.34 1.07
N GLY A 246 22.76 4.38 0.25
CA GLY A 246 23.12 4.26 -1.16
C GLY A 246 24.59 3.87 -1.43
N THR A 247 25.33 3.47 -0.41
CA THR A 247 26.74 3.03 -0.54
C THR A 247 26.88 1.59 -1.01
N LEU A 248 25.87 0.76 -0.74
CA LEU A 248 25.82 -0.66 -1.05
C LEU A 248 24.56 -1.00 -1.84
N ILE A 249 24.69 -2.01 -2.71
CA ILE A 249 23.56 -2.63 -3.39
C ILE A 249 23.58 -4.11 -3.06
N ALA A 250 22.43 -4.68 -2.71
CA ALA A 250 22.26 -6.12 -2.62
C ALA A 250 21.55 -6.62 -3.87
N SER A 251 21.92 -7.81 -4.33
CA SER A 251 21.24 -8.52 -5.41
C SER A 251 21.10 -9.99 -5.10
N CYS A 252 20.04 -10.61 -5.63
CA CYS A 252 19.83 -12.06 -5.55
C CYS A 252 19.62 -12.66 -6.93
N SER A 253 19.89 -13.96 -7.08
CA SER A 253 19.91 -14.62 -8.39
C SER A 253 19.46 -16.07 -8.34
N ASN A 254 19.15 -16.60 -9.52
CA ASN A 254 18.99 -18.02 -9.78
C ASN A 254 20.25 -18.86 -9.47
N ASP A 255 21.42 -18.23 -9.37
CA ASP A 255 22.67 -18.91 -8.96
C ASP A 255 22.73 -19.24 -7.45
N GLN A 256 21.61 -19.07 -6.74
CA GLN A 256 21.41 -19.39 -5.33
C GLN A 256 22.19 -18.47 -4.38
N THR A 257 22.76 -17.38 -4.89
CA THR A 257 23.55 -16.44 -4.10
C THR A 257 22.85 -15.12 -3.88
N VAL A 258 23.18 -14.49 -2.76
CA VAL A 258 22.96 -13.07 -2.53
C VAL A 258 24.31 -12.38 -2.55
N ARG A 259 24.46 -11.36 -3.38
CA ARG A 259 25.70 -10.59 -3.49
C ARG A 259 25.48 -9.17 -3.03
N VAL A 260 26.47 -8.62 -2.34
CA VAL A 260 26.50 -7.21 -1.94
C VAL A 260 27.65 -6.51 -2.64
N TRP A 261 27.35 -5.41 -3.29
CA TRP A 261 28.26 -4.64 -4.13
C TRP A 261 28.53 -3.28 -3.51
N VAL A 262 29.79 -2.84 -3.57
CA VAL A 262 30.15 -1.46 -3.27
C VAL A 262 29.86 -0.60 -4.49
N VAL A 263 28.98 0.39 -4.34
CA VAL A 263 28.52 1.24 -5.46
C VAL A 263 29.67 2.00 -6.10
N ALA A 264 30.58 2.54 -5.28
CA ALA A 264 31.70 3.35 -5.75
C ALA A 264 32.67 2.52 -6.63
N THR A 265 33.16 1.40 -6.11
CA THR A 265 34.23 0.59 -6.73
C THR A 265 33.74 -0.53 -7.65
N LYS A 266 32.44 -0.87 -7.63
CA LYS A 266 31.82 -2.02 -8.32
C LYS A 266 32.27 -3.40 -7.80
N GLU A 267 33.01 -3.43 -6.69
CA GLU A 267 33.50 -4.68 -6.12
C GLU A 267 32.41 -5.42 -5.36
N CYS A 268 32.45 -6.76 -5.42
CA CYS A 268 31.60 -7.61 -4.61
C CYS A 268 32.19 -7.67 -3.19
N LYS A 269 31.55 -6.95 -2.25
CA LYS A 269 31.94 -6.93 -0.83
C LYS A 269 31.72 -8.28 -0.17
N ALA A 270 30.58 -8.89 -0.44
CA ALA A 270 30.17 -10.14 0.18
C ALA A 270 29.37 -11.00 -0.80
N GLU A 271 29.62 -12.30 -0.74
CA GLU A 271 28.90 -13.32 -1.48
C GLU A 271 28.32 -14.33 -0.48
N LEU A 272 27.01 -14.26 -0.27
CA LEU A 272 26.28 -15.00 0.75
C LEU A 272 25.69 -16.27 0.11
N ARG A 273 26.15 -17.45 0.57
CA ARG A 273 25.88 -18.76 -0.05
C ARG A 273 25.38 -19.77 1.00
N GLU A 274 24.09 -19.75 1.29
CA GLU A 274 23.44 -20.76 2.15
C GLU A 274 22.06 -21.19 1.64
N HIS A 275 21.53 -20.52 0.60
CA HIS A 275 20.28 -20.95 -0.02
C HIS A 275 20.55 -22.14 -0.93
N GLU A 276 19.61 -23.08 -0.96
CA GLU A 276 19.74 -24.33 -1.74
C GLU A 276 19.00 -24.25 -3.08
N HIS A 277 18.36 -23.11 -3.35
CA HIS A 277 17.62 -22.85 -4.57
C HIS A 277 17.68 -21.36 -4.94
N VAL A 278 17.09 -21.02 -6.08
CA VAL A 278 16.87 -19.64 -6.57
C VAL A 278 16.40 -18.71 -5.45
N VAL A 279 17.13 -17.61 -5.28
CA VAL A 279 16.76 -16.54 -4.35
C VAL A 279 15.94 -15.50 -5.13
N GLU A 280 14.68 -15.33 -4.75
CA GLU A 280 13.71 -14.51 -5.50
C GLU A 280 13.68 -13.06 -5.02
N CYS A 281 13.84 -12.84 -3.72
CA CYS A 281 13.64 -11.53 -3.12
C CYS A 281 14.63 -11.23 -2.02
N ILE A 282 14.88 -9.93 -1.82
CA ILE A 282 15.76 -9.39 -0.79
C ILE A 282 15.18 -8.10 -0.22
N SER A 283 15.47 -7.84 1.05
CA SER A 283 15.11 -6.58 1.72
C SER A 283 16.18 -6.19 2.73
N TRP A 284 16.64 -4.94 2.65
CA TRP A 284 17.50 -4.37 3.68
C TRP A 284 16.73 -4.16 4.97
N ALA A 285 17.41 -4.37 6.09
CA ALA A 285 16.90 -4.06 7.41
C ALA A 285 16.96 -2.53 7.65
N PRO A 286 15.86 -1.88 8.06
CA PRO A 286 15.89 -0.50 8.49
C PRO A 286 16.65 -0.38 9.81
N GLU A 287 17.30 0.77 10.06
CA GLU A 287 18.04 1.00 11.31
C GLU A 287 17.18 0.80 12.57
N SER A 288 15.87 1.05 12.49
CA SER A 288 14.91 0.81 13.57
C SER A 288 14.84 -0.65 14.04
N SER A 289 15.24 -1.61 13.20
CA SER A 289 15.26 -3.03 13.52
C SER A 289 16.57 -3.51 14.13
N TYR A 290 17.65 -2.72 14.11
CA TYR A 290 19.01 -3.21 14.43
C TYR A 290 19.15 -3.63 15.89
N SER A 291 18.51 -2.91 16.81
CA SER A 291 18.48 -3.28 18.24
C SER A 291 17.79 -4.63 18.45
N SER A 292 16.62 -4.81 17.82
CA SER A 292 15.83 -6.04 17.92
C SER A 292 16.56 -7.23 17.28
N ILE A 293 17.26 -7.03 16.17
CA ILE A 293 18.11 -8.04 15.53
C ILE A 293 19.29 -8.43 16.42
N SER A 294 19.98 -7.43 17.01
CA SER A 294 21.15 -7.68 17.87
C SER A 294 20.75 -8.47 19.12
N GLU A 295 19.61 -8.13 19.74
CA GLU A 295 19.03 -8.88 20.85
C GLU A 295 18.64 -10.31 20.44
N ALA A 296 17.96 -10.47 19.30
CA ALA A 296 17.46 -11.77 18.83
C ALA A 296 18.57 -12.76 18.45
N THR A 297 19.70 -12.24 17.95
CA THR A 297 20.82 -13.04 17.44
C THR A 297 21.89 -13.28 18.50
N GLY A 298 21.80 -12.60 19.66
CA GLY A 298 22.85 -12.66 20.68
C GLY A 298 24.17 -12.06 20.19
N SER A 299 24.14 -11.24 19.13
CA SER A 299 25.30 -10.46 18.69
C SER A 299 25.55 -9.37 19.73
N GLU A 300 26.20 -9.72 20.84
CA GLU A 300 26.90 -8.74 21.64
C GLU A 300 27.87 -8.06 20.68
N THR A 301 27.61 -6.82 20.27
CA THR A 301 28.58 -5.95 19.60
C THR A 301 29.70 -5.60 20.58
N LYS A 302 30.40 -6.62 21.08
CA LYS A 302 31.68 -6.51 21.75
C LYS A 302 32.65 -6.02 20.67
N LYS A 303 32.94 -4.72 20.72
CA LYS A 303 33.95 -3.95 19.97
C LYS A 303 33.38 -3.08 18.84
N SER A 304 32.93 -1.89 19.24
CA SER A 304 33.14 -0.60 18.55
C SER A 304 32.70 -0.42 17.08
N GLY A 305 31.81 -1.27 16.55
CA GLY A 305 31.19 -1.07 15.24
C GLY A 305 29.72 -0.65 15.35
N LYS A 306 29.22 0.11 14.36
CA LYS A 306 27.76 0.24 14.15
C LYS A 306 27.22 -1.15 13.76
N PRO A 307 26.16 -1.68 14.40
CA PRO A 307 25.59 -2.97 14.02
C PRO A 307 25.06 -2.93 12.57
N GLY A 308 25.20 -4.05 11.85
CA GLY A 308 24.74 -4.19 10.47
C GLY A 308 25.72 -3.68 9.40
N PRO A 309 25.25 -3.49 8.16
CA PRO A 309 23.85 -3.58 7.74
C PRO A 309 23.36 -5.03 7.66
N PHE A 310 22.09 -5.26 8.01
CA PHE A 310 21.46 -6.57 7.91
C PHE A 310 20.60 -6.68 6.65
N LEU A 311 20.46 -7.90 6.14
CA LEU A 311 19.71 -8.20 4.93
C LEU A 311 18.82 -9.42 5.16
N LEU A 312 17.61 -9.40 4.58
CA LEU A 312 16.77 -10.58 4.43
C LEU A 312 16.81 -11.07 3.00
N SER A 313 16.71 -12.38 2.83
CA SER A 313 16.48 -13.01 1.54
C SER A 313 15.39 -14.08 1.64
N GLY A 314 14.54 -14.14 0.63
CA GLY A 314 13.54 -15.20 0.45
C GLY A 314 13.85 -16.02 -0.79
N SER A 315 13.71 -17.34 -0.67
CA SER A 315 14.13 -18.29 -1.71
C SER A 315 13.04 -19.31 -2.03
N ARG A 316 13.21 -19.94 -3.20
CA ARG A 316 12.43 -21.10 -3.63
C ARG A 316 12.71 -22.36 -2.82
N ASP A 317 13.76 -22.36 -1.99
CA ASP A 317 13.98 -23.40 -0.97
C ASP A 317 13.00 -23.29 0.22
N LYS A 318 12.03 -22.35 0.13
CA LYS A 318 10.96 -22.12 1.10
C LYS A 318 11.41 -21.48 2.41
N THR A 319 12.66 -21.02 2.46
CA THR A 319 13.25 -20.38 3.63
C THR A 319 13.41 -18.88 3.45
N ILE A 320 13.43 -18.19 4.60
CA ILE A 320 13.85 -16.80 4.70
C ILE A 320 15.13 -16.79 5.52
N LYS A 321 16.19 -16.17 5.02
CA LYS A 321 17.46 -16.04 5.75
C LYS A 321 17.73 -14.60 6.10
N MET A 322 18.32 -14.40 7.27
CA MET A 322 18.80 -13.10 7.73
C MET A 322 20.31 -13.12 7.79
N TRP A 323 20.92 -12.07 7.29
CA TRP A 323 22.36 -11.98 7.09
C TRP A 323 22.92 -10.73 7.76
N ASP A 324 24.10 -10.88 8.32
CA ASP A 324 24.98 -9.75 8.61
C ASP A 324 25.95 -9.56 7.44
N VAL A 325 25.80 -8.45 6.72
CA VAL A 325 26.61 -8.15 5.55
C VAL A 325 28.04 -7.76 5.94
N SER A 326 28.28 -7.34 7.19
CA SER A 326 29.62 -6.98 7.66
C SER A 326 30.50 -8.21 7.88
N THR A 327 29.92 -9.29 8.41
CA THR A 327 30.60 -10.56 8.70
C THR A 327 30.41 -11.61 7.60
N GLY A 328 29.39 -11.45 6.76
CA GLY A 328 28.99 -12.43 5.75
C GLY A 328 28.22 -13.63 6.32
N MET A 329 27.85 -13.58 7.60
CA MET A 329 27.23 -14.71 8.30
C MET A 329 25.70 -14.74 8.13
N CYS A 330 25.15 -15.93 7.97
CA CYS A 330 23.72 -16.18 8.13
C CYS A 330 23.39 -16.22 9.63
N LEU A 331 22.69 -15.21 10.13
CA LEU A 331 22.32 -15.09 11.55
C LEU A 331 21.18 -16.02 11.93
N MET A 332 20.21 -16.20 11.02
CA MET A 332 19.10 -17.12 11.24
C MET A 332 18.43 -17.54 9.92
N THR A 333 17.81 -18.72 9.97
CA THR A 333 16.93 -19.24 8.92
C THR A 333 15.54 -19.42 9.51
N LEU A 334 14.55 -18.75 8.93
CA LEU A 334 13.14 -18.91 9.25
C LEU A 334 12.54 -19.91 8.26
N VAL A 335 11.99 -20.99 8.80
CA VAL A 335 11.37 -22.07 8.04
C VAL A 335 9.89 -22.13 8.40
N GLY A 336 9.03 -22.27 7.39
CA GLY A 336 7.63 -22.53 7.62
C GLY A 336 6.72 -22.31 6.41
N HIS A 337 7.15 -21.53 5.40
CA HIS A 337 6.44 -21.50 4.12
C HIS A 337 6.49 -22.88 3.46
N ASP A 338 5.40 -23.25 2.79
CA ASP A 338 5.28 -24.58 2.15
C ASP A 338 5.69 -24.55 0.67
N ASN A 339 5.93 -23.36 0.14
CA ASN A 339 6.29 -23.10 -1.25
C ASN A 339 7.24 -21.89 -1.37
N TRP A 340 7.55 -21.47 -2.59
CA TRP A 340 8.53 -20.44 -2.89
C TRP A 340 8.21 -19.10 -2.23
N VAL A 341 9.18 -18.54 -1.53
CA VAL A 341 9.05 -17.20 -0.94
C VAL A 341 9.28 -16.15 -2.02
N ARG A 342 8.26 -15.34 -2.31
CA ARG A 342 8.27 -14.33 -3.39
C ARG A 342 8.57 -12.92 -2.90
N GLY A 343 8.26 -12.63 -1.64
CA GLY A 343 8.51 -11.32 -1.06
C GLY A 343 8.83 -11.41 0.43
N VAL A 344 9.75 -10.56 0.88
CA VAL A 344 10.14 -10.40 2.29
C VAL A 344 10.37 -8.93 2.59
N LEU A 345 9.91 -8.46 3.76
CA LEU A 345 10.08 -7.08 4.22
C LEU A 345 10.18 -7.02 5.74
N PHE A 346 10.84 -5.99 6.25
CA PHE A 346 10.75 -5.65 7.67
C PHE A 346 9.51 -4.81 7.94
N HIS A 347 8.84 -5.10 9.05
CA HIS A 347 7.81 -4.21 9.60
C HIS A 347 8.43 -2.86 9.96
N SER A 348 7.68 -1.75 9.80
CA SER A 348 8.18 -0.40 10.10
C SER A 348 8.65 -0.24 11.55
N GLY A 349 7.98 -0.91 12.48
CA GLY A 349 8.35 -0.97 13.90
C GLY A 349 9.60 -1.81 14.20
N GLY A 350 10.19 -2.46 13.20
CA GLY A 350 11.43 -3.23 13.30
C GLY A 350 11.32 -4.61 13.97
N LYS A 351 10.26 -4.87 14.76
CA LYS A 351 10.10 -6.12 15.54
C LYS A 351 9.71 -7.36 14.72
N PHE A 352 9.07 -7.18 13.56
CA PHE A 352 8.52 -8.28 12.77
C PHE A 352 9.08 -8.30 11.35
N ILE A 353 8.99 -9.47 10.73
CA ILE A 353 9.22 -9.67 9.30
C ILE A 353 7.90 -10.07 8.67
N LEU A 354 7.60 -9.53 7.51
CA LEU A 354 6.48 -9.92 6.68
C LEU A 354 7.00 -10.68 5.47
N SER A 355 6.32 -11.74 5.08
CA SER A 355 6.65 -12.47 3.86
C SER A 355 5.41 -12.97 3.14
N CYS A 356 5.53 -13.08 1.83
CA CYS A 356 4.53 -13.68 0.97
C CYS A 356 5.14 -14.76 0.08
N ALA A 357 4.32 -15.74 -0.31
CA ALA A 357 4.81 -16.92 -1.02
C ALA A 357 3.76 -17.53 -1.97
N ASP A 358 4.23 -18.47 -2.78
CA ASP A 358 3.42 -19.31 -3.66
C ASP A 358 2.57 -20.34 -2.88
N ASP A 359 2.64 -20.35 -1.54
CA ASP A 359 1.71 -21.09 -0.68
C ASP A 359 0.41 -20.31 -0.42
N LYS A 360 0.23 -19.17 -1.10
CA LYS A 360 -0.94 -18.28 -1.03
C LYS A 360 -1.04 -17.48 0.28
N THR A 361 -0.02 -17.56 1.12
CA THR A 361 -0.05 -16.95 2.46
C THR A 361 0.76 -15.66 2.55
N LEU A 362 0.25 -14.75 3.39
CA LEU A 362 1.02 -13.67 4.01
C LEU A 362 1.33 -14.10 5.44
N ARG A 363 2.62 -14.10 5.80
CA ARG A 363 3.08 -14.51 7.13
C ARG A 363 3.76 -13.36 7.86
N VAL A 364 3.54 -13.32 9.17
CA VAL A 364 4.19 -12.40 10.10
C VAL A 364 5.09 -13.22 11.00
N TRP A 365 6.37 -12.89 11.03
CA TRP A 365 7.40 -13.59 11.79
C TRP A 365 7.88 -12.74 12.95
N ASP A 366 7.87 -13.35 14.11
CA ASP A 366 8.57 -12.86 15.30
C ASP A 366 9.92 -13.56 15.34
N TYR A 367 10.92 -12.88 14.77
CA TYR A 367 12.27 -13.45 14.63
C TYR A 367 13.04 -13.48 15.95
N LYS A 368 12.66 -12.66 16.95
CA LYS A 368 13.21 -12.74 18.31
C LYS A 368 12.85 -14.07 18.95
N ASN A 369 11.62 -14.52 18.76
CA ASN A 369 11.15 -15.83 19.22
C ASN A 369 11.26 -16.94 18.16
N LYS A 370 11.92 -16.66 17.01
CA LYS A 370 12.13 -17.58 15.87
C LYS A 370 10.87 -18.34 15.45
N ARG A 371 9.71 -17.68 15.44
CA ARG A 371 8.42 -18.32 15.12
C ARG A 371 7.58 -17.52 14.14
N CYS A 372 6.76 -18.23 13.36
CA CYS A 372 5.67 -17.65 12.60
C CYS A 372 4.56 -17.24 13.58
N MET A 373 4.39 -15.93 13.78
CA MET A 373 3.40 -15.37 14.72
C MET A 373 1.99 -15.45 14.15
N LYS A 374 1.84 -15.21 12.84
CA LYS A 374 0.54 -15.23 12.17
C LYS A 374 0.70 -15.69 10.73
N THR A 375 -0.23 -16.53 10.29
CA THR A 375 -0.41 -16.93 8.90
C THR A 375 -1.78 -16.44 8.45
N LEU A 376 -1.83 -15.74 7.32
CA LEU A 376 -3.04 -15.26 6.67
C LEU A 376 -3.13 -15.89 5.29
N ASN A 377 -4.28 -16.49 4.96
CA ASN A 377 -4.59 -16.88 3.58
C ASN A 377 -4.91 -15.61 2.80
N ALA A 378 -3.89 -15.05 2.15
CA ALA A 378 -4.01 -13.72 1.57
C ALA A 378 -4.83 -13.76 0.28
N HIS A 379 -4.54 -14.74 -0.59
CA HIS A 379 -5.09 -14.82 -1.94
C HIS A 379 -5.53 -16.24 -2.29
N GLU A 380 -6.29 -16.40 -3.38
CA GLU A 380 -6.70 -17.71 -3.88
C GLU A 380 -5.61 -18.40 -4.70
N HIS A 381 -4.64 -17.61 -5.18
CA HIS A 381 -3.45 -18.06 -5.88
C HIS A 381 -2.17 -17.50 -5.23
N PHE A 382 -1.04 -17.78 -5.86
CA PHE A 382 0.31 -17.39 -5.42
C PHE A 382 0.44 -15.89 -5.18
N VAL A 383 0.98 -15.52 -4.01
CA VAL A 383 1.22 -14.11 -3.65
C VAL A 383 2.61 -13.71 -4.13
N THR A 384 2.68 -12.81 -5.09
CA THR A 384 3.89 -12.47 -5.83
C THR A 384 4.66 -11.31 -5.22
N SER A 385 3.96 -10.41 -4.55
CA SER A 385 4.56 -9.21 -3.97
C SER A 385 3.77 -8.76 -2.75
N LEU A 386 4.47 -8.09 -1.84
CA LEU A 386 3.89 -7.37 -0.73
C LEU A 386 4.62 -6.05 -0.54
N ASP A 387 3.94 -5.07 0.05
CA ASP A 387 4.57 -3.86 0.56
C ASP A 387 3.94 -3.42 1.89
N PHE A 388 4.72 -2.74 2.72
CA PHE A 388 4.29 -2.23 4.02
C PHE A 388 4.42 -0.72 4.06
N HIS A 389 3.32 -0.02 4.35
CA HIS A 389 3.34 1.44 4.40
C HIS A 389 4.21 1.94 5.56
N LYS A 390 5.13 2.87 5.29
CA LYS A 390 6.15 3.29 6.28
C LYS A 390 5.55 3.91 7.56
N THR A 391 4.44 4.62 7.42
CA THR A 391 3.84 5.41 8.52
C THR A 391 2.38 5.04 8.83
N ALA A 392 1.72 4.27 7.95
CA ALA A 392 0.30 4.00 8.04
C ALA A 392 0.10 2.50 8.31
N PRO A 393 -1.00 2.10 8.96
CA PRO A 393 -1.26 0.71 9.33
C PRO A 393 -1.71 -0.14 8.13
N TYR A 394 -1.01 -0.10 6.99
CA TYR A 394 -1.45 -0.81 5.80
C TYR A 394 -0.36 -1.71 5.23
N VAL A 395 -0.76 -2.93 4.90
CA VAL A 395 0.00 -3.86 4.06
C VAL A 395 -0.76 -4.02 2.76
N VAL A 396 -0.07 -4.06 1.64
CA VAL A 396 -0.66 -4.43 0.36
C VAL A 396 -0.04 -5.74 -0.12
N THR A 397 -0.84 -6.59 -0.76
CA THR A 397 -0.36 -7.81 -1.43
C THR A 397 -0.87 -7.87 -2.86
N GLY A 398 -0.03 -8.36 -3.77
CA GLY A 398 -0.37 -8.67 -5.16
C GLY A 398 -0.27 -10.16 -5.43
N SER A 399 -1.06 -10.65 -6.37
CA SER A 399 -1.18 -12.09 -6.63
C SER A 399 -1.37 -12.43 -8.11
N VAL A 400 -1.10 -13.70 -8.41
CA VAL A 400 -1.37 -14.33 -9.72
C VAL A 400 -2.87 -14.39 -10.05
N ASP A 401 -3.73 -14.30 -9.03
CA ASP A 401 -5.19 -14.18 -9.21
C ASP A 401 -5.64 -12.83 -9.79
N GLN A 402 -4.70 -11.95 -10.17
CA GLN A 402 -4.95 -10.65 -10.80
C GLN A 402 -5.53 -9.60 -9.84
N THR A 403 -5.56 -9.89 -8.53
CA THR A 403 -6.06 -8.99 -7.51
C THR A 403 -4.94 -8.36 -6.69
N VAL A 404 -5.24 -7.17 -6.15
CA VAL A 404 -4.44 -6.49 -5.14
C VAL A 404 -5.29 -6.38 -3.88
N LYS A 405 -4.78 -6.82 -2.73
CA LYS A 405 -5.50 -6.73 -1.46
C LYS A 405 -4.82 -5.76 -0.51
N VAL A 406 -5.62 -4.93 0.14
CA VAL A 406 -5.19 -3.99 1.17
C VAL A 406 -5.59 -4.53 2.54
N TRP A 407 -4.63 -4.67 3.43
CA TRP A 407 -4.79 -5.21 4.77
C TRP A 407 -4.54 -4.12 5.79
N GLU A 408 -5.50 -3.91 6.68
CA GLU A 408 -5.33 -3.01 7.81
C GLU A 408 -4.59 -3.72 8.96
N CYS A 409 -3.63 -3.03 9.54
CA CYS A 409 -2.80 -3.52 10.64
C CYS A 409 -3.35 -2.98 11.96
N ARG A 410 -3.61 -3.86 12.93
CA ARG A 410 -4.19 -3.50 14.24
C ARG A 410 -3.61 -4.33 15.38
#